data_AF-A0A1G5D726-F1
#
_entry.id   AF-A0A1G5D726-F1
#
_cell.length_a   1.000
_cell.length_b   1.000
_cell.length_c   1.000
_cell.angle_alpha   90.00
_cell.angle_beta   90.00
_cell.angle_gamma   90.00
#
_symmetry.space_group_name_H-M   'P 1'
#
loop_
_entity.id
_entity.type
_entity.pdbx_description
1 polymer ?
#
loop_
_entity_poly.entity_id
_entity_poly.type
_entity_poly.pdbx_seq_one_letter_code
_entity_poly.pdbx_strand_id
1 'polypeptide(L)'
;MKKLLIILSVLIIVTSGCSSLKLNANENNSTFLDLSDPLLYAKNIEQNNDLSSWRRRKVQYPGSVEAISKDYLASTIWNAGKVDYLDNLGLVLVFYLDDEFRIGSLQGGIELGGKYELLDNNKVKLFDLQYSEGYEDSLTENIMQTVFTGDEWILSFEVNKENLWYSDHLYGENRLHFWGAQGSEPPFGEVYKINGHSIVKEEWEAVTNARLKFRTQPDKTSQTNRIGFVYQYDIEKNLILDYLLIGAKFTVLGRTEEKLNVDNIENYWYFIRYNDSEFPTYGWVFGEYIETFDEERATQYYEIYMQEVASFN
;
A
#
# COMPACT_ATOMS: atom_id res chain seq x y z
N MET A 1 21.54 -46.09 15.48
CA MET A 1 20.58 -45.84 14.38
C MET A 1 20.92 -44.51 13.73
N LYS A 2 21.61 -44.54 12.59
CA LYS A 2 21.92 -43.36 11.78
C LYS A 2 20.84 -43.25 10.70
N LYS A 3 20.09 -42.14 10.65
CA LYS A 3 19.18 -41.85 9.54
C LYS A 3 19.98 -41.19 8.43
N LEU A 4 19.99 -41.85 7.28
CA LEU A 4 20.60 -41.41 6.03
C LEU A 4 19.61 -40.43 5.35
N LEU A 5 20.02 -39.19 5.12
CA LEU A 5 19.26 -38.20 4.36
C LEU A 5 19.74 -38.29 2.90
N ILE A 6 18.87 -38.72 2.00
CA ILE A 6 19.12 -38.73 0.55
C ILE A 6 18.58 -37.40 0.02
N ILE A 7 19.47 -36.52 -0.45
CA ILE A 7 19.11 -35.31 -1.20
C ILE A 7 19.19 -35.68 -2.69
N LEU A 8 18.06 -35.59 -3.39
CA LEU A 8 17.98 -35.74 -4.84
C LEU A 8 18.32 -34.39 -5.48
N SER A 9 19.45 -34.32 -6.17
CA SER A 9 19.81 -33.18 -7.01
C SER A 9 19.25 -33.38 -8.42
N VAL A 10 18.31 -32.53 -8.84
CA VAL A 10 17.85 -32.49 -10.24
C VAL A 10 18.80 -31.57 -11.01
N LEU A 11 19.57 -32.18 -11.92
CA LEU A 11 20.47 -31.51 -12.84
C LEU A 11 19.70 -31.21 -14.13
N ILE A 12 19.38 -29.94 -14.41
CA ILE A 12 18.83 -29.53 -15.70
C ILE A 12 19.99 -29.14 -16.61
N ILE A 13 20.23 -29.96 -17.63
CA ILE A 13 21.16 -29.66 -18.73
C ILE A 13 20.35 -28.88 -19.78
N VAL A 14 20.65 -27.59 -19.95
CA VAL A 14 20.14 -26.81 -21.08
C VAL A 14 21.15 -26.91 -22.22
N THR A 15 20.82 -27.67 -23.26
CA THR A 15 21.54 -27.64 -24.53
C THR A 15 20.98 -26.54 -25.42
N SER A 16 21.88 -25.72 -25.93
CA SER A 16 21.65 -24.65 -26.89
C SER A 16 21.17 -25.20 -28.24
N GLY A 17 19.93 -24.88 -28.61
CA GLY A 17 19.36 -25.12 -29.94
C GLY A 17 18.76 -23.84 -30.49
N CYS A 18 19.50 -23.20 -31.40
CA CYS A 18 19.07 -22.02 -32.15
C CYS A 18 17.93 -22.41 -33.11
N SER A 19 16.78 -21.73 -33.02
CA SER A 19 15.70 -21.80 -34.01
C SER A 19 14.97 -20.46 -34.03
N SER A 20 15.19 -19.69 -35.09
CA SER A 20 14.54 -18.42 -35.33
C SER A 20 13.08 -18.63 -35.72
N LEU A 21 12.18 -18.45 -34.76
CA LEU A 21 10.75 -18.31 -35.01
C LEU A 21 10.45 -16.85 -35.37
N LYS A 22 10.19 -16.59 -36.66
CA LYS A 22 9.54 -15.36 -37.12
C LYS A 22 8.08 -15.40 -36.68
N LEU A 23 7.76 -14.69 -35.60
CA LEU A 23 6.38 -14.34 -35.25
C LEU A 23 6.00 -13.05 -35.99
N ASN A 24 4.98 -13.15 -36.84
CA ASN A 24 4.26 -12.00 -37.37
C ASN A 24 3.57 -11.30 -36.21
N ALA A 25 4.06 -10.11 -35.85
CA ALA A 25 3.37 -9.21 -34.94
C ALA A 25 2.12 -8.66 -35.66
N ASN A 26 0.96 -9.16 -35.27
CA ASN A 26 -0.29 -8.47 -35.50
C ASN A 26 -0.42 -7.43 -34.40
N GLU A 27 -0.51 -6.16 -34.77
CA GLU A 27 -0.66 -5.01 -33.89
C GLU A 27 -1.98 -5.10 -33.11
N ASN A 28 -1.93 -5.72 -31.93
CA ASN A 28 -2.88 -5.44 -30.87
C ASN A 28 -2.08 -4.72 -29.78
N ASN A 29 -2.25 -3.40 -29.70
CA ASN A 29 -1.78 -2.58 -28.59
C ASN A 29 -2.47 -3.03 -27.30
N SER A 30 -1.95 -4.07 -26.65
CA SER A 30 -2.17 -4.29 -25.23
C SER A 30 -1.15 -3.44 -24.48
N THR A 31 -1.51 -2.20 -24.16
CA THR A 31 -0.82 -1.44 -23.13
C THR A 31 -0.89 -2.24 -21.83
N PHE A 32 0.23 -2.84 -21.44
CA PHE A 32 0.39 -3.36 -20.09
C PHE A 32 0.22 -2.18 -19.13
N LEU A 33 -0.81 -2.26 -18.29
CA LEU A 33 -1.05 -1.31 -17.20
C LEU A 33 0.06 -1.52 -16.17
N ASP A 34 0.81 -0.45 -15.90
CA ASP A 34 1.71 -0.39 -14.75
C ASP A 34 0.84 -0.34 -13.47
N LEU A 35 0.84 -1.44 -12.72
CA LEU A 35 0.05 -1.61 -11.49
C LEU A 35 0.81 -1.16 -10.24
N SER A 36 2.03 -0.63 -10.38
CA SER A 36 2.83 -0.15 -9.25
C SER A 36 2.40 1.22 -8.72
N ASP A 37 1.59 1.96 -9.50
CA ASP A 37 1.05 3.26 -9.11
C ASP A 37 -0.50 3.20 -8.93
N PRO A 38 -0.99 3.17 -7.67
CA PRO A 38 -2.42 3.17 -7.36
C PRO A 38 -3.17 4.38 -7.93
N LEU A 39 -2.49 5.53 -8.11
CA LEU A 39 -3.09 6.75 -8.66
C LEU A 39 -3.27 6.67 -10.18
N LEU A 40 -2.32 6.03 -10.88
CA LEU A 40 -2.42 5.79 -12.33
C LEU A 40 -3.52 4.78 -12.66
N TYR A 41 -3.70 3.76 -11.80
CA TYR A 41 -4.82 2.83 -11.88
C TYR A 41 -6.17 3.53 -11.66
N ALA A 42 -6.27 4.39 -10.64
CA ALA A 42 -7.47 5.18 -10.35
C ALA A 42 -7.87 6.14 -11.50
N LYS A 43 -6.90 6.71 -12.22
CA LYS A 43 -7.15 7.66 -13.32
C LYS A 43 -7.72 6.99 -14.57
N ASN A 44 -7.36 5.73 -14.84
CA ASN A 44 -7.89 4.95 -15.97
C ASN A 44 -9.31 4.39 -15.70
N ILE A 45 -9.72 4.34 -14.43
CA ILE A 45 -11.05 3.90 -14.01
C ILE A 45 -12.14 4.92 -14.43
N GLU A 46 -11.84 6.22 -14.46
CA GLU A 46 -12.84 7.28 -14.72
C GLU A 46 -13.45 7.25 -16.14
N GLN A 47 -12.83 6.58 -17.11
CA GLN A 47 -13.24 6.65 -18.53
C GLN A 47 -14.27 5.57 -18.95
N ASN A 48 -14.58 4.58 -18.11
CA ASN A 48 -15.51 3.50 -18.45
C ASN A 48 -16.71 3.48 -17.49
N ASN A 49 -17.88 3.96 -17.95
CA ASN A 49 -19.18 4.02 -17.24
C ASN A 49 -19.83 2.67 -16.91
N ASP A 50 -19.04 1.61 -16.74
CA ASP A 50 -19.56 0.31 -16.34
C ASP A 50 -19.77 0.27 -14.83
N LEU A 51 -20.97 0.70 -14.42
CA LEU A 51 -21.42 0.74 -13.02
C LEU A 51 -21.54 -0.65 -12.37
N SER A 52 -21.39 -1.75 -13.14
CA SER A 52 -21.49 -3.12 -12.64
C SER A 52 -20.19 -3.61 -11.99
N SER A 53 -19.04 -3.03 -12.38
CA SER A 53 -17.75 -3.36 -11.79
C SER A 53 -17.49 -2.42 -10.63
N TRP A 54 -17.46 -2.94 -9.40
CA TRP A 54 -17.06 -2.20 -8.20
C TRP A 54 -15.69 -1.50 -8.34
N ARG A 55 -14.85 -2.01 -9.24
CA ARG A 55 -13.54 -1.45 -9.63
C ARG A 55 -13.65 -0.11 -10.36
N ARG A 56 -14.84 0.30 -10.79
CA ARG A 56 -15.05 1.51 -11.62
C ARG A 56 -15.94 2.56 -10.98
N ARG A 57 -16.22 2.44 -9.68
CA ARG A 57 -17.10 3.38 -8.99
C ARG A 57 -16.43 4.74 -8.81
N LYS A 58 -17.18 5.80 -9.11
CA LYS A 58 -16.82 7.15 -8.70
C LYS A 58 -17.07 7.29 -7.20
N VAL A 59 -16.00 7.22 -6.43
CA VAL A 59 -16.02 7.41 -4.98
C VAL A 59 -16.43 8.86 -4.68
N GLN A 60 -17.46 9.04 -3.86
CA GLN A 60 -17.88 10.34 -3.34
C GLN A 60 -17.84 10.25 -1.82
N TYR A 61 -16.65 10.36 -1.26
CA TYR A 61 -16.49 10.29 0.19
C TYR A 61 -17.05 11.56 0.85
N PRO A 62 -18.05 11.45 1.74
CA PRO A 62 -18.69 12.62 2.33
C PRO A 62 -17.91 13.21 3.52
N GLY A 63 -16.71 12.68 3.84
CA GLY A 63 -15.97 12.99 5.06
C GLY A 63 -16.15 11.91 6.14
N SER A 64 -15.35 11.95 7.21
CA SER A 64 -15.52 11.03 8.34
C SER A 64 -16.87 11.28 9.01
N VAL A 65 -17.58 10.21 9.36
CA VAL A 65 -18.89 10.27 10.02
C VAL A 65 -18.83 9.74 11.45
N GLU A 66 -19.61 10.32 12.36
CA GLU A 66 -19.76 9.77 13.72
C GLU A 66 -20.61 8.50 13.74
N ALA A 67 -21.47 8.32 12.75
CA ALA A 67 -22.32 7.14 12.60
C ALA A 67 -22.38 6.67 11.15
N ILE A 68 -22.29 5.36 10.94
CA ILE A 68 -22.37 4.77 9.60
C ILE A 68 -23.79 4.77 9.07
N SER A 69 -23.91 5.01 7.77
CA SER A 69 -25.15 4.91 7.02
C SER A 69 -24.95 4.05 5.77
N LYS A 70 -26.04 3.62 5.13
CA LYS A 70 -25.97 2.85 3.88
C LYS A 70 -25.29 3.67 2.78
N ASP A 71 -25.63 4.96 2.69
CA ASP A 71 -25.02 5.88 1.73
C ASP A 71 -23.51 6.00 1.96
N TYR A 72 -23.09 6.16 3.22
CA TYR A 72 -21.68 6.23 3.58
C TYR A 72 -20.94 4.94 3.20
N LEU A 73 -21.44 3.76 3.60
CA LEU A 73 -20.85 2.46 3.26
C LEU A 73 -20.77 2.25 1.74
N ALA A 74 -21.82 2.58 1.00
CA ALA A 74 -21.89 2.39 -0.45
C ALA A 74 -21.03 3.37 -1.25
N SER A 75 -20.79 4.57 -0.69
CA SER A 75 -19.89 5.58 -1.27
C SER A 75 -18.41 5.25 -1.09
N THR A 76 -18.10 4.15 -0.40
CA THR A 76 -16.80 3.82 0.13
C THR A 76 -16.26 2.49 -0.42
N ILE A 77 -14.95 2.44 -0.70
CA ILE A 77 -14.21 1.22 -1.04
C ILE A 77 -13.36 0.82 0.17
N TRP A 78 -13.61 -0.35 0.75
CA TRP A 78 -12.95 -0.81 1.98
C TRP A 78 -11.84 -1.82 1.65
N ASN A 79 -10.57 -1.47 1.88
CA ASN A 79 -9.46 -2.37 1.59
C ASN A 79 -9.20 -3.29 2.78
N ALA A 80 -8.96 -4.58 2.56
CA ALA A 80 -8.55 -5.45 3.65
C ALA A 80 -7.20 -5.00 4.20
N GLY A 81 -7.16 -4.88 5.51
CA GLY A 81 -5.98 -4.58 6.30
C GLY A 81 -4.93 -5.65 6.26
N LYS A 82 -3.76 -5.30 6.79
CA LYS A 82 -2.67 -6.27 6.89
C LYS A 82 -3.04 -7.42 7.81
N VAL A 83 -3.33 -8.58 7.24
CA VAL A 83 -3.46 -9.85 7.93
C VAL A 83 -2.37 -10.70 7.31
N ASP A 84 -1.44 -11.23 8.10
CA ASP A 84 -0.15 -11.85 7.68
C ASP A 84 -0.17 -12.79 6.45
N TYR A 85 -1.34 -13.26 5.99
CA TYR A 85 -1.53 -14.11 4.81
C TYR A 85 -2.40 -13.50 3.68
N LEU A 86 -3.08 -12.36 3.90
CA LEU A 86 -4.01 -11.72 2.95
C LEU A 86 -3.43 -10.48 2.27
N ASP A 87 -2.29 -9.96 2.75
CA ASP A 87 -1.65 -8.74 2.25
C ASP A 87 -1.44 -8.75 0.73
N ASN A 88 -1.10 -9.91 0.18
CA ASN A 88 -0.86 -10.08 -1.26
C ASN A 88 -2.15 -10.19 -2.09
N LEU A 89 -3.30 -10.45 -1.45
CA LEU A 89 -4.55 -10.66 -2.18
C LEU A 89 -5.23 -9.34 -2.56
N GLY A 90 -4.91 -8.24 -1.86
CA GLY A 90 -5.52 -6.94 -2.13
C GLY A 90 -7.05 -7.03 -2.13
N LEU A 91 -7.62 -7.63 -1.09
CA LEU A 91 -9.06 -7.82 -0.96
C LEU A 91 -9.74 -6.46 -0.75
N VAL A 92 -10.91 -6.31 -1.34
CA VAL A 92 -11.71 -5.10 -1.32
C VAL A 92 -13.14 -5.50 -0.98
N LEU A 93 -13.73 -4.83 0.02
CA LEU A 93 -15.13 -4.90 0.39
C LEU A 93 -15.87 -3.66 -0.13
N VAL A 94 -17.01 -3.88 -0.77
CA VAL A 94 -17.90 -2.82 -1.26
C VAL A 94 -19.34 -3.10 -0.87
N PHE A 95 -20.08 -2.03 -0.58
CA PHE A 95 -21.50 -2.08 -0.24
C PHE A 95 -22.35 -1.46 -1.35
N TYR A 96 -23.59 -1.90 -1.46
CA TYR A 96 -24.57 -1.41 -2.43
C TYR A 96 -25.79 -0.87 -1.69
N LEU A 97 -26.54 0.06 -2.31
CA LEU A 97 -27.71 0.68 -1.66
C LEU A 97 -28.91 -0.26 -1.51
N ASP A 98 -28.92 -1.37 -2.25
CA ASP A 98 -29.93 -2.43 -2.25
C ASP A 98 -29.60 -3.59 -1.28
N ASP A 99 -28.87 -3.26 -0.22
CA ASP A 99 -28.51 -4.17 0.87
C ASP A 99 -27.61 -5.34 0.45
N GLU A 100 -26.87 -5.18 -0.65
CA GLU A 100 -25.85 -6.13 -1.08
C GLU A 100 -24.44 -5.69 -0.72
N PHE A 101 -23.55 -6.64 -0.53
CA PHE A 101 -22.11 -6.39 -0.45
C PHE A 101 -21.35 -7.37 -1.34
N ARG A 102 -20.11 -7.00 -1.69
CA ARG A 102 -19.16 -7.89 -2.38
C ARG A 102 -17.77 -7.74 -1.81
N ILE A 103 -17.05 -8.85 -1.74
CA ILE A 103 -15.64 -8.92 -1.39
C ILE A 103 -14.89 -9.59 -2.54
N GLY A 104 -13.84 -8.95 -3.05
CA GLY A 104 -13.01 -9.54 -4.10
C GLY A 104 -11.61 -8.96 -4.18
N SER A 105 -10.75 -9.58 -4.98
CA SER A 105 -9.39 -9.09 -5.21
C SER A 105 -9.36 -8.02 -6.33
N LEU A 106 -8.39 -7.10 -6.28
CA LEU A 106 -8.14 -6.14 -7.36
C LEU A 106 -7.75 -6.81 -8.69
N GLN A 107 -7.08 -7.96 -8.63
CA GLN A 107 -6.48 -8.61 -9.81
C GLN A 107 -7.46 -9.49 -10.62
N GLY A 108 -8.62 -9.87 -10.06
CA GLY A 108 -9.58 -10.74 -10.74
C GLY A 108 -9.87 -11.99 -9.93
N GLY A 109 -11.10 -12.47 -10.00
CA GLY A 109 -11.35 -13.90 -9.89
C GLY A 109 -12.30 -14.37 -8.80
N ILE A 110 -12.41 -13.69 -7.66
CA ILE A 110 -13.29 -14.16 -6.58
C ILE A 110 -14.18 -13.04 -6.10
N GLU A 111 -15.48 -13.31 -6.11
CA GLU A 111 -16.50 -12.48 -5.50
C GLU A 111 -17.23 -13.32 -4.44
N LEU A 112 -16.94 -13.04 -3.18
CA LEU A 112 -17.85 -13.40 -2.09
C LEU A 112 -18.90 -12.30 -2.01
N GLY A 113 -20.15 -12.63 -2.26
CA GLY A 113 -21.28 -11.72 -2.15
C GLY A 113 -22.19 -12.07 -0.98
N GLY A 114 -23.14 -11.20 -0.71
CA GLY A 114 -24.24 -11.49 0.21
C GLY A 114 -25.06 -10.25 0.51
N LYS A 115 -25.81 -10.30 1.61
CA LYS A 115 -26.61 -9.20 2.11
C LYS A 115 -25.94 -8.54 3.32
N TYR A 116 -26.26 -7.27 3.55
CA TYR A 116 -25.85 -6.58 4.77
C TYR A 116 -27.00 -5.82 5.44
N GLU A 117 -26.90 -5.68 6.76
CA GLU A 117 -27.78 -4.83 7.55
C GLU A 117 -26.97 -3.95 8.50
N LEU A 118 -27.43 -2.72 8.69
CA LEU A 118 -26.91 -1.84 9.74
C LEU A 118 -27.54 -2.24 11.07
N LEU A 119 -26.70 -2.45 12.06
CA LEU A 119 -27.08 -2.71 13.44
C LEU A 119 -26.86 -1.46 14.29
N ASP A 120 -27.43 -1.45 15.49
CA ASP A 120 -27.14 -0.44 16.50
C ASP A 120 -25.64 -0.39 16.85
N ASN A 121 -25.20 0.76 17.35
CA ASN A 121 -23.81 1.01 17.79
C ASN A 121 -22.77 0.89 16.68
N ASN A 122 -23.06 1.45 15.49
CA ASN A 122 -22.12 1.51 14.36
C ASN A 122 -21.60 0.13 13.94
N LYS A 123 -22.49 -0.86 13.88
CA LYS A 123 -22.15 -2.21 13.43
C LYS A 123 -22.80 -2.52 12.10
N VAL A 124 -22.12 -3.32 11.29
CA VAL A 124 -22.62 -3.86 10.03
C VAL A 124 -22.62 -5.37 10.14
N LYS A 125 -23.75 -5.99 9.90
CA LYS A 125 -23.84 -7.44 9.76
C LYS A 125 -23.79 -7.80 8.29
N LEU A 126 -22.92 -8.72 7.89
CA LEU A 126 -22.91 -9.36 6.59
C LEU A 126 -23.48 -10.78 6.76
N PHE A 127 -24.38 -11.20 5.86
CA PHE A 127 -25.07 -12.49 5.95
C PHE A 127 -25.50 -12.98 4.56
N ASP A 128 -26.07 -14.19 4.48
CA ASP A 128 -26.48 -14.82 3.21
C ASP A 128 -25.30 -14.89 2.22
N LEU A 129 -24.18 -15.43 2.71
CA LEU A 129 -22.92 -15.48 2.00
C LEU A 129 -23.00 -16.41 0.78
N GLN A 130 -22.69 -15.88 -0.40
CA GLN A 130 -22.73 -16.58 -1.68
C GLN A 130 -21.39 -16.45 -2.41
N TYR A 131 -20.82 -17.58 -2.79
CA TYR A 131 -19.60 -17.64 -3.58
C TYR A 131 -19.97 -17.64 -5.07
N SER A 132 -19.32 -16.81 -5.87
CA SER A 132 -19.50 -16.82 -7.33
C SER A 132 -19.13 -18.20 -7.90
N GLU A 133 -20.07 -18.87 -8.57
CA GLU A 133 -19.81 -20.15 -9.24
C GLU A 133 -18.78 -19.98 -10.38
N GLY A 134 -17.80 -20.89 -10.46
CA GLY A 134 -16.95 -21.03 -11.65
C GLY A 134 -15.48 -20.60 -11.53
N TYR A 135 -14.90 -20.61 -10.33
CA TYR A 135 -13.45 -20.36 -10.18
C TYR A 135 -12.69 -21.62 -9.77
N GLU A 136 -11.62 -21.95 -10.50
CA GLU A 136 -10.80 -23.15 -10.28
C GLU A 136 -9.55 -22.89 -9.41
N ASP A 137 -9.32 -21.64 -8.96
CA ASP A 137 -8.19 -21.36 -8.06
C ASP A 137 -8.49 -21.79 -6.62
N SER A 138 -8.25 -23.07 -6.38
CA SER A 138 -8.40 -23.72 -5.08
C SER A 138 -7.68 -23.01 -3.94
N LEU A 139 -6.60 -22.25 -4.18
CA LEU A 139 -5.88 -21.58 -3.10
C LEU A 139 -6.70 -20.42 -2.54
N THR A 140 -7.21 -19.57 -3.42
CA THR A 140 -7.95 -18.38 -2.99
C THR A 140 -9.35 -18.75 -2.50
N GLU A 141 -9.98 -19.80 -3.06
CA GLU A 141 -11.20 -20.40 -2.49
C GLU A 141 -10.97 -20.90 -1.06
N ASN A 142 -9.88 -21.65 -0.82
CA ASN A 142 -9.54 -22.13 0.53
C ASN A 142 -9.27 -20.99 1.50
N ILE A 143 -8.59 -19.92 1.08
CA ILE A 143 -8.35 -18.75 1.92
C ILE A 143 -9.67 -18.08 2.26
N MET A 144 -10.54 -17.85 1.27
CA MET A 144 -11.84 -17.23 1.51
C MET A 144 -12.71 -18.11 2.41
N GLN A 145 -12.74 -19.43 2.22
CA GLN A 145 -13.47 -20.33 3.12
C GLN A 145 -12.89 -20.39 4.54
N THR A 146 -11.57 -20.20 4.69
CA THR A 146 -10.90 -20.24 6.00
C THR A 146 -11.08 -18.92 6.76
N VAL A 147 -11.01 -17.80 6.04
CA VAL A 147 -11.24 -16.46 6.62
C VAL A 147 -12.72 -16.28 6.86
N PHE A 148 -13.53 -16.48 5.82
CA PHE A 148 -14.99 -16.31 5.77
C PHE A 148 -15.78 -17.55 6.23
N THR A 149 -15.53 -17.98 7.47
CA THR A 149 -16.30 -19.06 8.11
C THR A 149 -17.58 -18.54 8.79
N GLY A 150 -18.66 -19.32 8.72
CA GLY A 150 -19.94 -19.03 9.37
C GLY A 150 -20.98 -18.35 8.46
N ASP A 151 -22.21 -18.27 8.95
CA ASP A 151 -23.36 -17.75 8.18
C ASP A 151 -23.52 -16.22 8.29
N GLU A 152 -22.90 -15.60 9.31
CA GLU A 152 -23.03 -14.17 9.60
C GLU A 152 -21.77 -13.56 10.23
N TRP A 153 -21.53 -12.30 9.89
CA TRP A 153 -20.29 -11.57 10.15
C TRP A 153 -20.62 -10.19 10.68
N ILE A 154 -20.19 -9.86 11.89
CA ILE A 154 -20.43 -8.53 12.48
C ILE A 154 -19.14 -7.72 12.44
N LEU A 155 -19.19 -6.60 11.72
CA LEU A 155 -18.12 -5.62 11.63
C LEU A 155 -18.47 -4.40 12.47
N SER A 156 -17.56 -3.97 13.35
CA SER A 156 -17.69 -2.74 14.13
C SER A 156 -16.98 -1.61 13.40
N PHE A 157 -17.68 -0.51 13.17
CA PHE A 157 -17.08 0.69 12.60
C PHE A 157 -16.43 1.54 13.68
N GLU A 158 -15.20 1.96 13.42
CA GLU A 158 -14.44 2.83 14.30
C GLU A 158 -13.69 3.90 13.50
N VAL A 159 -13.57 5.09 14.10
CA VAL A 159 -12.76 6.19 13.57
C VAL A 159 -11.46 6.27 14.37
N ASN A 160 -10.36 5.84 13.77
CA ASN A 160 -9.01 5.94 14.30
C ASN A 160 -8.32 7.22 13.80
N LYS A 161 -8.40 8.27 14.62
CA LYS A 161 -7.70 9.55 14.35
C LYS A 161 -6.18 9.50 14.54
N GLU A 162 -5.60 8.35 14.89
CA GLU A 162 -4.15 8.18 14.99
C GLU A 162 -3.55 7.56 13.72
N ASN A 163 -4.39 7.11 12.78
CA ASN A 163 -3.94 6.54 11.52
C ASN A 163 -3.73 7.62 10.46
N LEU A 164 -2.51 7.69 9.92
CA LEU A 164 -2.12 8.67 8.91
C LEU A 164 -2.73 8.41 7.53
N TRP A 165 -3.11 7.16 7.25
CA TRP A 165 -3.53 6.75 5.92
C TRP A 165 -5.03 6.84 5.76
N TYR A 166 -5.76 6.28 6.72
CA TYR A 166 -7.20 6.17 6.67
C TYR A 166 -7.74 6.24 8.08
N SER A 167 -8.67 7.16 8.33
CA SER A 167 -9.27 7.28 9.66
C SER A 167 -10.31 6.20 9.93
N ASP A 168 -10.93 5.65 8.90
CA ASP A 168 -12.18 4.90 9.06
C ASP A 168 -11.93 3.39 8.86
N HIS A 169 -12.47 2.58 9.77
CA HIS A 169 -12.16 1.16 9.88
C HIS A 169 -13.42 0.31 10.13
N LEU A 170 -13.41 -0.91 9.60
CA LEU A 170 -14.38 -1.97 9.92
C LEU A 170 -13.65 -3.17 10.55
N TYR A 171 -13.94 -3.47 11.81
CA TYR A 171 -13.33 -4.55 12.59
C TYR A 171 -14.27 -5.73 12.77
N GLY A 172 -13.90 -6.90 12.25
CA GLY A 172 -14.61 -8.15 12.45
C GLY A 172 -14.02 -9.02 13.56
N GLU A 173 -14.85 -9.91 14.10
CA GLU A 173 -14.39 -11.06 14.87
C GLU A 173 -13.53 -11.95 13.93
N ASN A 174 -12.35 -12.41 14.36
CA ASN A 174 -11.33 -13.14 13.56
C ASN A 174 -10.26 -12.33 12.82
N ARG A 175 -9.91 -11.13 13.31
CA ARG A 175 -8.81 -10.29 12.76
C ARG A 175 -9.06 -9.79 11.34
N LEU A 176 -10.24 -10.04 10.78
CA LEU A 176 -10.65 -9.37 9.56
C LEU A 176 -10.81 -7.88 9.90
N HIS A 177 -9.99 -7.08 9.24
CA HIS A 177 -9.99 -5.65 9.43
C HIS A 177 -10.02 -5.05 8.05
N PHE A 178 -10.99 -4.21 7.74
CA PHE A 178 -10.94 -3.38 6.54
C PHE A 178 -10.55 -1.96 6.92
N TRP A 179 -9.56 -1.44 6.20
CA TRP A 179 -9.03 -0.11 6.32
C TRP A 179 -9.62 0.70 5.17
N GLY A 180 -10.02 1.92 5.49
CA GLY A 180 -9.91 2.99 4.53
C GLY A 180 -10.76 2.83 3.31
N ALA A 181 -11.93 3.44 3.43
CA ALA A 181 -12.48 4.20 2.35
C ALA A 181 -11.39 4.94 1.60
N GLN A 182 -11.21 4.68 0.31
CA GLN A 182 -10.69 5.72 -0.56
C GLN A 182 -11.50 7.00 -0.27
N GLY A 183 -10.84 8.09 0.12
CA GLY A 183 -11.48 9.33 0.59
C GLY A 183 -11.45 9.58 2.10
N SER A 184 -11.29 8.54 2.95
CA SER A 184 -11.10 8.71 4.41
C SER A 184 -9.69 9.13 4.80
N GLU A 185 -8.87 9.55 3.84
CA GLU A 185 -7.56 10.07 4.14
C GLU A 185 -7.73 11.30 5.05
N PRO A 186 -6.93 11.40 6.12
CA PRO A 186 -7.03 12.55 6.99
C PRO A 186 -6.72 13.84 6.20
N PRO A 187 -7.47 14.93 6.41
CA PRO A 187 -7.24 16.20 5.70
C PRO A 187 -5.83 16.77 5.92
N PHE A 188 -5.32 17.45 4.91
CA PHE A 188 -4.05 18.19 5.01
C PHE A 188 -4.16 19.36 6.00
N GLY A 189 -3.07 19.63 6.71
CA GLY A 189 -2.97 20.71 7.70
C GLY A 189 -3.46 20.36 9.10
N GLU A 190 -4.19 19.25 9.27
CA GLU A 190 -4.60 18.77 10.59
C GLU A 190 -3.46 18.04 11.34
N VAL A 191 -3.60 17.98 12.67
CA VAL A 191 -2.60 17.37 13.57
C VAL A 191 -2.99 15.94 13.95
N TYR A 192 -2.06 15.00 13.78
CA TYR A 192 -2.23 13.58 14.09
C TYR A 192 -1.11 13.05 14.98
N LYS A 193 -1.31 11.91 15.62
CA LYS A 193 -0.27 11.24 16.41
C LYS A 193 0.24 10.00 15.71
N ILE A 194 1.55 9.95 15.46
CA ILE A 194 2.24 8.73 15.00
C ILE A 194 3.29 8.36 16.02
N ASN A 195 3.19 7.15 16.58
CA ASN A 195 4.14 6.63 17.57
C ASN A 195 4.37 7.61 18.74
N GLY A 196 3.32 8.31 19.17
CA GLY A 196 3.38 9.31 20.24
C GLY A 196 3.84 10.71 19.84
N HIS A 197 4.17 10.95 18.56
CA HIS A 197 4.57 12.26 18.06
C HIS A 197 3.45 12.95 17.29
N SER A 198 3.22 14.22 17.58
CA SER A 198 2.32 15.05 16.78
C SER A 198 2.93 15.37 15.42
N ILE A 199 2.13 15.22 14.37
CA ILE A 199 2.46 15.57 12.99
C ILE A 199 1.38 16.45 12.38
N VAL A 200 1.77 17.50 11.69
CA VAL A 200 0.90 18.23 10.77
C VAL A 200 0.91 17.48 9.45
N LYS A 201 -0.23 16.96 9.00
CA LYS A 201 -0.31 16.17 7.77
C LYS A 201 -0.09 17.06 6.54
N GLU A 202 0.75 16.59 5.64
CA GLU A 202 1.04 17.20 4.34
C GLU A 202 1.49 16.09 3.39
N GLU A 203 1.36 16.28 2.09
CA GLU A 203 1.84 15.28 1.13
C GLU A 203 2.49 15.97 -0.07
N TRP A 204 3.76 15.66 -0.28
CA TRP A 204 4.54 16.17 -1.41
C TRP A 204 5.76 15.30 -1.68
N GLU A 205 6.29 15.37 -2.89
CA GLU A 205 7.48 14.63 -3.28
C GLU A 205 8.74 15.43 -2.99
N ALA A 206 9.74 14.77 -2.42
CA ALA A 206 10.99 15.38 -2.00
C ALA A 206 12.19 14.60 -2.51
N VAL A 207 13.33 15.25 -2.53
CA VAL A 207 14.62 14.66 -2.86
C VAL A 207 15.68 15.08 -1.85
N THR A 208 16.60 14.17 -1.53
CA THR A 208 17.74 14.48 -0.67
C THR A 208 18.80 15.30 -1.40
N ASN A 209 19.27 16.38 -0.78
CA ASN A 209 20.40 17.17 -1.29
C ASN A 209 21.74 16.81 -0.61
N ALA A 210 21.70 15.94 0.40
CA ALA A 210 22.84 15.41 1.13
C ALA A 210 22.55 13.98 1.63
N ARG A 211 23.58 13.23 2.05
CA ARG A 211 23.38 11.94 2.71
C ARG A 211 22.65 12.16 4.03
N LEU A 212 21.50 11.52 4.20
CA LEU A 212 20.54 11.88 5.23
C LEU A 212 20.20 10.69 6.12
N LYS A 213 20.42 10.83 7.43
CA LYS A 213 20.04 9.80 8.40
C LYS A 213 18.51 9.65 8.43
N PHE A 214 18.04 8.43 8.20
CA PHE A 214 16.64 8.06 8.28
C PHE A 214 16.35 7.45 9.64
N ARG A 215 15.38 7.99 10.38
CA ARG A 215 15.28 7.78 11.83
C ARG A 215 13.95 7.23 12.29
N THR A 216 13.95 6.54 13.43
CA THR A 216 12.73 6.02 14.06
C THR A 216 11.91 7.11 14.76
N GLN A 217 12.56 8.21 15.18
CA GLN A 217 11.94 9.34 15.89
C GLN A 217 12.51 10.67 15.35
N PRO A 218 11.80 11.80 15.53
CA PRO A 218 12.27 13.13 15.12
C PRO A 218 13.32 13.71 16.09
N ASP A 219 14.40 12.95 16.31
CA ASP A 219 15.50 13.29 17.22
C ASP A 219 16.84 12.89 16.61
N LYS A 220 17.84 13.78 16.63
CA LYS A 220 19.18 13.53 16.09
C LYS A 220 19.93 12.38 16.79
N THR A 221 19.51 12.01 17.98
CA THR A 221 20.08 10.92 18.80
C THR A 221 19.31 9.61 18.66
N SER A 222 18.16 9.60 17.99
CA SER A 222 17.35 8.39 17.83
C SER A 222 18.05 7.35 16.97
N GLN A 223 17.61 6.10 17.12
CA GLN A 223 18.01 5.02 16.23
C GLN A 223 17.72 5.35 14.76
N THR A 224 18.63 4.91 13.90
CA THR A 224 18.49 4.98 12.45
C THR A 224 17.82 3.73 11.91
N ASN A 225 16.90 3.93 10.96
CA ASN A 225 16.31 2.87 10.16
C ASN A 225 17.36 2.34 9.18
N ARG A 226 17.45 1.02 9.06
CA ARG A 226 18.30 0.37 8.06
C ARG A 226 17.48 0.15 6.80
N ILE A 227 17.99 0.63 5.67
CA ILE A 227 17.35 0.54 4.36
C ILE A 227 18.14 -0.46 3.53
N GLY A 228 17.46 -1.50 3.05
CA GLY A 228 18.02 -2.43 2.07
C GLY A 228 17.79 -1.90 0.66
N PHE A 229 18.87 -1.70 -0.07
CA PHE A 229 18.85 -1.35 -1.49
C PHE A 229 19.06 -2.63 -2.30
N VAL A 230 18.06 -3.00 -3.08
CA VAL A 230 18.13 -4.17 -3.96
C VAL A 230 18.69 -3.71 -5.30
N TYR A 231 19.92 -4.14 -5.62
CA TYR A 231 20.47 -3.94 -6.95
C TYR A 231 19.68 -4.79 -7.95
N GLN A 232 18.93 -4.13 -8.85
CA GLN A 232 18.13 -4.81 -9.88
C GLN A 232 18.95 -5.77 -10.76
N TYR A 233 20.28 -5.63 -10.80
CA TYR A 233 21.18 -6.43 -11.63
C TYR A 233 22.10 -7.38 -10.84
N ASP A 234 22.10 -7.33 -9.50
CA ASP A 234 22.96 -8.19 -8.67
C ASP A 234 22.30 -8.44 -7.30
N ILE A 235 21.40 -9.43 -7.27
CA ILE A 235 20.67 -9.85 -6.07
C ILE A 235 21.58 -10.33 -4.92
N GLU A 236 22.86 -10.61 -5.18
CA GLU A 236 23.82 -11.03 -4.15
C GLU A 236 24.42 -9.82 -3.40
N LYS A 237 24.28 -8.60 -3.94
CA LYS A 237 24.76 -7.35 -3.33
C LYS A 237 23.63 -6.54 -2.71
N ASN A 238 23.11 -7.02 -1.59
CA ASN A 238 22.23 -6.21 -0.75
C ASN A 238 23.05 -5.15 -0.02
N LEU A 239 22.94 -3.89 -0.47
CA LEU A 239 23.53 -2.76 0.24
C LEU A 239 22.57 -2.34 1.36
N ILE A 240 23.01 -2.43 2.61
CA ILE A 240 22.20 -2.01 3.76
C ILE A 240 22.83 -0.74 4.36
N LEU A 241 22.15 0.40 4.19
CA LEU A 241 22.61 1.69 4.73
C LEU A 241 21.72 2.15 5.87
N ASP A 242 22.26 3.00 6.73
CA ASP A 242 21.51 3.69 7.80
C ASP A 242 21.27 5.18 7.46
N TYR A 243 21.37 5.52 6.17
CA TYR A 243 21.09 6.82 5.58
C TYR A 243 20.52 6.66 4.17
N LEU A 244 19.81 7.68 3.71
CA LEU A 244 19.43 7.90 2.33
C LEU A 244 20.61 8.52 1.57
N LEU A 245 20.80 8.08 0.33
CA LEU A 245 21.80 8.63 -0.60
C LEU A 245 21.37 10.00 -1.13
N ILE A 246 22.30 10.76 -1.72
CA ILE A 246 21.98 12.03 -2.39
C ILE A 246 21.16 11.74 -3.65
N GLY A 247 20.15 12.57 -3.95
CA GLY A 247 19.27 12.37 -5.10
C GLY A 247 18.17 11.34 -4.87
N ALA A 248 18.08 10.75 -3.67
CA ALA A 248 17.03 9.78 -3.34
C ALA A 248 15.66 10.48 -3.24
N LYS A 249 14.69 9.98 -4.00
CA LYS A 249 13.30 10.48 -4.03
C LYS A 249 12.44 9.79 -2.98
N PHE A 250 11.55 10.54 -2.32
CA PHE A 250 10.59 10.01 -1.35
C PHE A 250 9.33 10.88 -1.26
N THR A 251 8.30 10.36 -0.59
CA THR A 251 7.08 11.12 -0.28
C THR A 251 7.17 11.64 1.16
N VAL A 252 7.03 12.94 1.37
CA VAL A 252 6.79 13.54 2.68
C VAL A 252 5.31 13.38 3.03
N LEU A 253 5.02 12.96 4.25
CA LEU A 253 3.67 12.61 4.73
C LEU A 253 3.17 13.51 5.85
N GLY A 254 4.07 14.29 6.41
CA GLY A 254 3.80 15.14 7.55
C GLY A 254 5.08 15.74 8.09
N ARG A 255 4.93 16.76 8.92
CA ARG A 255 6.03 17.41 9.64
C ARG A 255 5.71 17.57 11.11
N THR A 256 6.72 17.79 11.95
CA THR A 256 6.48 18.22 13.34
C THR A 256 5.71 19.53 13.40
N GLU A 257 4.90 19.71 14.44
CA GLU A 257 4.14 20.96 14.68
C GLU A 257 5.08 22.17 14.74
N GLU A 258 6.18 22.01 15.46
CA GLU A 258 7.19 23.03 15.69
C GLU A 258 8.50 22.69 14.98
N LYS A 259 9.27 23.73 14.66
CA LYS A 259 10.66 23.57 14.25
C LYS A 259 11.50 23.17 15.45
N LEU A 260 12.50 22.33 15.21
CA LEU A 260 13.47 21.91 16.22
C LEU A 260 14.86 22.39 15.82
N ASN A 261 15.68 22.70 16.82
CA ASN A 261 17.07 23.10 16.61
C ASN A 261 17.97 21.85 16.62
N VAL A 262 18.63 21.58 15.49
CA VAL A 262 19.62 20.52 15.33
C VAL A 262 20.92 21.17 14.88
N ASP A 263 21.94 21.12 15.71
CA ASP A 263 23.29 21.63 15.42
C ASP A 263 23.31 23.11 14.96
N ASN A 264 22.50 23.94 15.61
CA ASN A 264 22.28 25.37 15.33
C ASN A 264 21.45 25.66 14.07
N ILE A 265 20.84 24.65 13.48
CA ILE A 265 19.92 24.80 12.34
C ILE A 265 18.49 24.59 12.84
N GLU A 266 17.62 25.56 12.59
CA GLU A 266 16.21 25.50 12.98
C GLU A 266 15.35 25.07 11.79
N ASN A 267 14.82 23.84 11.84
CA ASN A 267 13.98 23.30 10.77
C ASN A 267 12.97 22.28 11.32
N TYR A 268 12.03 21.84 10.50
CA TYR A 268 11.09 20.77 10.86
C TYR A 268 11.74 19.40 10.73
N TRP A 269 11.20 18.43 11.46
CA TRP A 269 11.37 17.02 11.11
C TRP A 269 10.21 16.57 10.26
N TYR A 270 10.50 15.82 9.20
CA TYR A 270 9.50 15.31 8.27
C TYR A 270 9.37 13.81 8.43
N PHE A 271 8.14 13.33 8.52
CA PHE A 271 7.82 11.91 8.45
C PHE A 271 7.63 11.54 6.98
N ILE A 272 8.32 10.50 6.50
CA ILE A 272 8.43 10.18 5.08
C ILE A 272 8.13 8.71 4.80
N ARG A 273 7.74 8.43 3.55
CA ARG A 273 7.70 7.10 2.94
C ARG A 273 8.80 7.00 1.88
N TYR A 274 9.72 6.07 2.07
CA TYR A 274 10.74 5.72 1.09
C TYR A 274 10.31 4.47 0.31
N ASN A 275 10.21 4.59 -1.01
CA ASN A 275 9.67 3.54 -1.88
C ASN A 275 10.75 2.72 -2.61
N ASP A 276 12.00 3.19 -2.66
CA ASP A 276 13.09 2.52 -3.40
C ASP A 276 13.82 1.47 -2.52
N SER A 277 13.04 0.76 -1.72
CA SER A 277 13.47 -0.41 -0.95
C SER A 277 12.52 -1.57 -1.23
N GLU A 278 12.93 -2.81 -0.88
CA GLU A 278 12.11 -4.02 -1.12
C GLU A 278 10.66 -3.87 -0.63
N PHE A 279 10.48 -3.15 0.50
CA PHE A 279 9.17 -2.75 1.01
C PHE A 279 9.18 -1.24 1.29
N PRO A 280 8.03 -0.54 1.17
CA PRO A 280 7.92 0.84 1.60
C PRO A 280 8.34 1.00 3.06
N THR A 281 9.33 1.86 3.31
CA THR A 281 9.85 2.09 4.66
C THR A 281 9.46 3.48 5.16
N TYR A 282 9.10 3.58 6.44
CA TYR A 282 8.64 4.82 7.06
C TYR A 282 9.58 5.30 8.17
N GLY A 283 9.68 6.61 8.35
CA GLY A 283 10.54 7.19 9.37
C GLY A 283 10.71 8.69 9.21
N TRP A 284 11.67 9.24 9.94
CA TRP A 284 11.88 10.67 10.10
C TRP A 284 13.18 11.13 9.47
N VAL A 285 13.14 12.32 8.87
CA VAL A 285 14.30 13.03 8.33
C VAL A 285 14.28 14.49 8.74
N PHE A 286 15.45 15.10 8.88
CA PHE A 286 15.55 16.52 9.24
C PHE A 286 15.49 17.40 7.98
N GLY A 287 14.71 18.47 8.04
CA GLY A 287 14.33 19.30 6.90
C GLY A 287 15.45 20.02 6.16
N GLU A 288 16.61 20.20 6.79
CA GLU A 288 17.76 20.89 6.16
C GLU A 288 18.29 20.15 4.92
N TYR A 289 18.14 18.84 4.90
CA TYR A 289 18.82 17.96 3.93
C TYR A 289 17.91 17.50 2.79
N ILE A 290 16.77 18.18 2.60
CA ILE A 290 15.76 17.83 1.60
C ILE A 290 15.31 19.05 0.83
N GLU A 291 14.94 18.87 -0.43
CA GLU A 291 14.29 19.89 -1.25
C GLU A 291 13.04 19.30 -1.93
N THR A 292 12.10 20.16 -2.33
CA THR A 292 10.95 19.75 -3.14
C THR A 292 11.43 19.14 -4.45
N PHE A 293 10.86 18.00 -4.82
CA PHE A 293 11.17 17.34 -6.07
C PHE A 293 10.71 18.20 -7.25
N ASP A 294 11.65 18.51 -8.14
CA ASP A 294 11.41 19.23 -9.39
C ASP A 294 11.44 18.26 -10.57
N GLU A 295 10.29 18.08 -11.22
CA GLU A 295 10.11 17.18 -12.35
C GLU A 295 11.05 17.54 -13.52
N GLU A 296 11.38 18.82 -13.72
CA GLU A 296 12.30 19.26 -14.77
C GLU A 296 13.75 18.80 -14.51
N ARG A 297 14.06 18.46 -13.25
CA ARG A 297 15.37 17.98 -12.79
C ARG A 297 15.37 16.48 -12.46
N ALA A 298 14.29 15.75 -12.74
CA ALA A 298 14.14 14.33 -12.43
C ALA A 298 15.33 13.47 -12.90
N THR A 299 15.77 13.65 -14.15
CA THR A 299 16.93 12.94 -14.70
C THR A 299 18.22 13.26 -13.95
N GLN A 300 18.44 14.53 -13.59
CA GLN A 300 19.62 14.95 -12.84
C GLN A 300 19.67 14.29 -11.45
N TYR A 301 18.54 14.26 -10.74
CA TYR A 301 18.45 13.60 -9.43
C TYR A 301 18.76 12.11 -9.53
N TYR A 302 18.19 11.44 -10.54
CA TYR A 302 18.44 10.03 -10.78
C TYR A 302 19.91 9.75 -11.12
N GLU A 303 20.55 10.58 -11.94
CA GLU A 303 21.97 10.45 -12.26
C GLU A 303 22.86 10.60 -11.01
N ILE A 304 22.59 11.59 -10.15
CA ILE A 304 23.30 11.78 -8.88
C ILE A 304 23.12 10.55 -7.97
N TYR A 305 21.89 10.06 -7.86
CA TYR A 305 21.58 8.88 -7.07
C TYR A 305 22.33 7.64 -7.59
N MET A 306 22.33 7.40 -8.90
CA MET A 306 23.05 6.28 -9.49
C MET A 306 24.57 6.40 -9.34
N GLN A 307 25.13 7.61 -9.35
CA GLN A 307 26.54 7.84 -9.03
C GLN A 307 26.87 7.51 -7.57
N GLU A 308 26.02 7.91 -6.63
CA GLU A 308 26.15 7.55 -5.21
C GLU A 308 26.09 6.03 -5.04
N VAL A 309 25.13 5.36 -5.66
CA VAL A 309 24.99 3.89 -5.66
C VAL A 309 26.25 3.23 -6.24
N ALA A 310 26.72 3.67 -7.40
CA ALA A 310 27.91 3.13 -8.05
C ALA A 310 29.19 3.26 -7.22
N SER A 311 29.28 4.24 -6.31
CA SER A 311 30.44 4.45 -5.44
C SER A 311 30.68 3.34 -4.40
N PHE A 312 29.71 2.43 -4.22
CA PHE A 312 29.82 1.27 -3.33
C PHE A 312 30.30 -0.02 -4.03
N ASN A 313 30.54 0.01 -5.35
CA ASN A 313 31.10 -1.10 -6.13
C ASN A 313 32.62 -1.00 -6.27
#